data_AF-A0A5C7ZMP9-F1
#
_entry.id   AF-A0A5C7ZMP9-F1
#
_cell.length_a   1.000
_cell.length_b   1.000
_cell.length_c   1.000
_cell.angle_alpha   90.00
_cell.angle_beta   90.00
_cell.angle_gamma   90.00
#
_symmetry.space_group_name_H-M   'P 1'
#
loop_
_entity.id
_entity.type
_entity.pdbx_description
1 polymer ?
#
loop_
_entity_poly.entity_id
_entity_poly.type
_entity_poly.pdbx_seq_one_letter_code
_entity_poly.pdbx_strand_id
1 'polypeptide(L)'
;MTRPALPHLPPADRFDRLRLIGAASGVGAQDRHCEHGPIAFRRSQAWHELEHHPAIDWGETLFAPDRPGLSPVERIADLCRRLADEVADACRANEFPLVLGGDHSVAIGTWSGVARTVGAPLGLLW
;
A
#
# COMPACT_ATOMS: atom_id res chain seq x y z
N MET A 1 -22.89 32.20 -14.90
CA MET A 1 -22.10 31.35 -13.98
C MET A 1 -21.24 30.42 -14.84
N THR A 2 -19.94 30.67 -14.89
CA THR A 2 -18.97 29.83 -15.62
C THR A 2 -18.68 28.57 -14.82
N ARG A 3 -18.81 27.40 -15.46
CA ARG A 3 -18.43 26.10 -14.89
C ARG A 3 -16.95 26.18 -14.46
N PRO A 4 -16.58 25.83 -13.22
CA PRO A 4 -15.16 25.72 -12.88
C PRO A 4 -14.51 24.73 -13.85
N ALA A 5 -13.31 25.09 -14.34
CA ALA A 5 -12.51 24.17 -15.13
C ALA A 5 -12.33 22.88 -14.32
N LEU A 6 -12.63 21.73 -14.93
CA LEU A 6 -12.30 20.46 -14.30
C LEU A 6 -10.80 20.48 -13.99
N PRO A 7 -10.36 20.12 -12.77
CA PRO A 7 -8.94 19.96 -12.51
C PRO A 7 -8.41 19.02 -13.59
N HIS A 8 -7.29 19.43 -14.20
CA HIS A 8 -6.55 18.62 -15.17
C HIS A 8 -6.36 17.24 -14.55
N LEU A 9 -7.08 16.25 -15.08
CA LEU A 9 -6.88 14.88 -14.69
C LEU A 9 -5.40 14.59 -14.96
N PRO A 10 -4.64 14.08 -13.97
CA PRO A 10 -3.30 13.61 -14.26
C PRO A 10 -3.39 12.60 -15.43
N PRO A 11 -2.41 12.59 -16.35
CA PRO A 11 -2.45 11.70 -17.49
C PRO A 11 -2.69 10.26 -17.04
N ALA A 12 -3.46 9.51 -17.83
CA ALA A 12 -3.85 8.12 -17.55
C ALA A 12 -2.63 7.18 -17.39
N ASP A 13 -1.46 7.67 -17.78
CA ASP A 13 -0.18 6.99 -17.91
C ASP A 13 0.79 7.41 -16.78
N ARG A 14 0.26 7.82 -15.62
CA ARG A 14 1.08 8.31 -14.50
C ARG A 14 2.14 7.31 -14.02
N PHE A 15 1.97 6.02 -14.25
CA PHE A 15 2.88 5.02 -13.70
C PHE A 15 3.33 4.03 -14.78
N ASP A 16 4.65 3.86 -14.90
CA ASP A 16 5.25 2.98 -15.90
C ASP A 16 5.46 1.55 -15.36
N ARG A 17 5.37 1.38 -14.04
CA ARG A 17 5.65 0.14 -13.30
C ARG A 17 4.72 -0.04 -12.12
N LEU A 18 4.56 -1.27 -11.65
CA LEU A 18 3.88 -1.61 -10.40
C LEU A 18 4.92 -1.97 -9.33
N ARG A 19 4.81 -1.33 -8.16
CA ARG A 19 5.52 -1.73 -6.94
C ARG A 19 4.56 -2.47 -6.02
N LEU A 20 4.79 -3.77 -5.83
CA LEU A 20 4.08 -4.53 -4.82
C LEU A 20 4.71 -4.27 -3.45
N ILE A 21 3.88 -3.94 -2.46
CA ILE A 21 4.28 -3.74 -1.08
C ILE A 21 3.46 -4.67 -0.21
N GLY A 22 4.12 -5.56 0.51
CA GLY A 22 3.43 -6.43 1.48
C GLY A 22 3.16 -5.66 2.77
N ALA A 23 1.94 -5.73 3.30
CA ALA A 23 1.58 -5.17 4.59
C ALA A 23 0.95 -6.27 5.47
N ALA A 24 1.80 -7.10 6.06
CA ALA A 24 1.44 -8.26 6.87
C ALA A 24 1.02 -7.82 8.29
N SER A 25 -0.28 -7.56 8.45
CA SER A 25 -0.89 -7.31 9.76
C SER A 25 -2.21 -8.07 9.87
N GLY A 26 -2.43 -8.65 11.03
CA GLY A 26 -3.74 -9.10 11.50
C GLY A 26 -4.16 -8.40 12.79
N VAL A 27 -3.39 -7.42 13.25
CA VAL A 27 -3.56 -6.77 14.56
C VAL A 27 -4.90 -6.04 14.67
N GLY A 28 -5.39 -5.48 13.56
CA GLY A 28 -6.66 -4.77 13.49
C GLY A 28 -7.89 -5.66 13.28
N ALA A 29 -7.69 -6.96 13.05
CA ALA A 29 -8.78 -7.90 12.76
C ALA A 29 -9.15 -8.76 13.98
N GLN A 30 -10.37 -9.29 13.96
CA GLN A 30 -10.80 -10.32 14.89
C GLN A 30 -10.03 -11.63 14.65
N ASP A 31 -9.82 -11.98 13.39
CA ASP A 31 -8.98 -13.09 12.95
C ASP A 31 -7.65 -12.56 12.43
N ARG A 32 -6.55 -12.98 13.07
CA ARG A 32 -5.20 -12.48 12.76
C ARG A 32 -4.55 -13.17 11.56
N HIS A 33 -5.07 -14.29 11.09
CA HIS A 33 -4.42 -15.08 10.04
C HIS A 33 -4.32 -14.37 8.68
N CYS A 34 -5.07 -13.29 8.47
CA CYS A 34 -4.92 -12.43 7.30
C CYS A 34 -3.50 -11.83 7.18
N GLU A 35 -2.73 -11.75 8.28
CA GLU A 35 -1.33 -11.33 8.25
C GLU A 35 -0.44 -12.21 7.37
N HIS A 36 -0.84 -13.46 7.13
CA HIS A 36 -0.10 -14.39 6.26
C HIS A 36 -0.34 -14.13 4.77
N GLY A 37 -1.37 -13.34 4.41
CA GLY A 37 -1.77 -13.07 3.03
C GLY A 37 -0.62 -12.65 2.11
N PRO A 38 0.20 -11.65 2.47
CA PRO A 38 1.30 -11.19 1.63
C PRO A 38 2.33 -12.29 1.34
N ILE A 39 2.72 -13.07 2.35
CA ILE A 39 3.69 -14.16 2.20
C ILE A 39 3.09 -15.34 1.42
N ALA A 40 1.81 -15.65 1.66
CA ALA A 40 1.11 -16.69 0.92
C ALA A 40 1.02 -16.34 -0.58
N PHE A 41 0.67 -15.08 -0.90
CA PHE A 41 0.63 -14.62 -2.28
C PHE A 41 2.01 -14.63 -2.93
N ARG A 42 3.05 -14.17 -2.22
CA ARG A 42 4.44 -14.21 -2.73
C ARG A 42 4.92 -15.62 -3.06
N ARG A 43 4.37 -16.64 -2.40
CA ARG A 43 4.67 -18.06 -2.64
C ARG A 43 3.69 -18.75 -3.60
N SER A 44 2.71 -18.00 -4.12
CA SER A 44 1.68 -18.56 -4.98
C SER A 44 2.16 -18.74 -6.42
N GLN A 45 1.52 -19.63 -7.16
CA GLN A 45 1.72 -19.75 -8.61
C GLN A 45 1.43 -18.41 -9.31
N ALA A 46 0.44 -17.64 -8.85
CA ALA A 46 0.12 -16.36 -9.45
C ALA A 46 1.29 -15.37 -9.40
N TRP A 47 2.03 -15.32 -8.29
CA TRP A 47 3.25 -14.51 -8.23
C TRP A 47 4.35 -15.07 -9.12
N HIS A 48 4.53 -16.39 -9.16
CA HIS A 48 5.52 -17.03 -10.03
C HIS A 48 5.33 -16.69 -11.52
N GLU A 49 4.08 -16.59 -11.99
CA GLU A 49 3.79 -16.16 -13.36
C GLU A 49 4.05 -14.65 -13.58
N LEU A 50 3.91 -13.82 -12.54
CA LEU A 50 4.00 -12.36 -12.63
C LEU A 50 5.41 -11.82 -12.40
N GLU A 51 6.24 -12.51 -11.61
CA GLU A 51 7.54 -11.98 -11.13
C GLU A 51 8.57 -11.76 -12.24
N HIS A 52 8.34 -12.37 -13.41
CA HIS A 52 9.17 -12.20 -14.60
C HIS A 52 8.74 -11.02 -15.47
N HIS A 53 7.58 -10.39 -15.19
CA HIS A 53 7.12 -9.25 -15.97
C HIS A 53 7.99 -8.01 -15.65
N PRO A 54 8.62 -7.36 -16.64
CA PRO A 54 9.62 -6.32 -16.40
C PRO A 54 9.07 -5.06 -15.71
N ALA A 55 7.76 -4.83 -15.84
CA ALA A 55 7.08 -3.69 -15.20
C ALA A 55 6.64 -3.96 -13.76
N ILE A 56 6.86 -5.15 -13.20
CA ILE A 56 6.39 -5.53 -11.86
C ILE A 56 7.59 -5.79 -10.96
N ASP A 57 7.59 -5.21 -9.76
CA ASP A 57 8.61 -5.46 -8.75
C ASP A 57 7.99 -5.73 -7.38
N TRP A 58 8.57 -6.67 -6.64
CA TRP A 58 8.20 -6.93 -5.25
C TRP A 58 9.13 -6.18 -4.31
N GLY A 59 8.62 -5.12 -3.69
CA GLY A 59 9.32 -4.31 -2.70
C GLY A 59 9.33 -4.94 -1.30
N GLU A 60 9.36 -4.09 -0.28
CA GLU A 60 9.38 -4.56 1.10
C GLU A 60 8.07 -5.27 1.49
N THR A 61 8.19 -6.29 2.33
CA THR A 61 7.06 -6.83 3.08
C THR A 61 7.18 -6.36 4.53
N LEU A 62 6.30 -5.44 4.89
CA LEU A 62 6.21 -4.85 6.21
C LEU A 62 5.40 -5.74 7.14
N PHE A 63 5.85 -5.83 8.39
CA PHE A 63 5.16 -6.57 9.45
C PHE A 63 4.81 -5.61 10.58
N ALA A 64 3.64 -5.80 11.20
CA ALA A 64 3.33 -5.10 12.43
C ALA A 64 4.39 -5.45 13.50
N PRO A 65 4.98 -4.46 14.20
CA PRO A 65 6.05 -4.72 15.15
C PRO A 65 5.56 -5.66 16.24
N ASP A 66 6.35 -6.66 16.58
CA ASP A 66 6.07 -7.62 17.64
C ASP A 66 7.10 -7.47 18.75
N ARG A 67 6.95 -6.39 19.53
CA ARG A 67 7.79 -6.10 20.69
C ARG A 67 6.93 -5.96 21.96
N PRO A 68 7.40 -6.45 23.12
CA PRO A 68 6.67 -6.35 24.37
C PRO A 68 6.28 -4.91 24.71
N GLY A 69 5.09 -4.74 25.29
CA GLY A 69 4.62 -3.45 25.81
C GLY A 69 3.91 -2.54 24.81
N LEU A 70 3.86 -2.88 23.51
CA LEU A 70 3.03 -2.14 22.56
C LEU A 70 1.56 -2.58 22.61
N SER A 71 0.67 -1.60 22.69
CA SER A 71 -0.75 -1.77 22.42
C SER A 71 -1.02 -2.10 20.94
N PRO A 72 -2.17 -2.71 20.60
CA PRO A 72 -2.56 -2.94 19.21
C PRO A 72 -2.53 -1.68 18.35
N VAL A 73 -2.97 -0.54 18.90
CA VAL A 73 -3.00 0.75 18.20
C VAL A 73 -1.59 1.24 17.87
N GLU A 74 -0.63 1.11 18.79
CA GLU A 74 0.76 1.50 18.53
C GLU A 74 1.40 0.63 17.45
N ARG A 75 1.11 -0.68 17.45
CA ARG A 75 1.59 -1.59 16.40
C ARG A 75 1.03 -1.24 15.03
N ILE A 76 -0.27 -0.95 14.96
CA ILE A 76 -0.93 -0.51 13.72
C ILE A 76 -0.35 0.82 13.25
N ALA A 77 -0.18 1.79 14.16
CA ALA A 77 0.37 3.11 13.84
C ALA A 77 1.82 3.03 13.34
N ASP A 78 2.67 2.21 13.97
CA ASP A 78 4.04 1.95 13.52
C ASP A 78 4.07 1.37 12.11
N LEU A 79 3.26 0.34 11.84
CA LEU A 79 3.15 -0.25 10.51
C LEU A 79 2.65 0.76 9.48
N CYS A 80 1.59 1.50 9.79
CA CYS A 80 0.99 2.46 8.86
C CYS A 80 1.94 3.61 8.52
N ARG A 81 2.79 4.05 9.46
CA ARG A 81 3.84 5.04 9.18
C ARG A 81 4.83 4.53 8.15
N ARG A 82 5.37 3.33 8.36
CA ARG A 82 6.31 2.69 7.41
C ARG A 82 5.65 2.45 6.05
N LEU A 83 4.42 1.95 6.04
CA LEU A 83 3.66 1.72 4.81
C LEU A 83 3.41 3.02 4.05
N ALA A 84 3.10 4.11 4.74
CA ALA A 84 2.94 5.42 4.12
C ALA A 84 4.25 5.95 3.53
N ASP A 85 5.40 5.60 4.11
CA ASP A 85 6.72 5.96 3.59
C ASP A 85 7.00 5.17 2.30
N GLU A 86 6.84 3.83 2.31
CA GLU A 86 7.01 2.96 1.13
C GLU A 86 6.09 3.34 -0.03
N VAL A 87 4.82 3.62 0.25
CA VAL A 87 3.83 4.04 -0.77
C VAL A 87 4.19 5.41 -1.35
N ALA A 88 4.68 6.33 -0.51
CA ALA A 88 5.12 7.64 -1.00
C ALA A 88 6.37 7.51 -1.87
N ASP A 89 7.29 6.62 -1.53
CA ASP A 89 8.51 6.39 -2.31
C ASP A 89 8.20 5.74 -3.67
N ALA A 90 7.33 4.73 -3.72
CA ALA A 90 6.83 4.17 -4.97
C ALA A 90 6.18 5.26 -5.85
N CYS A 91 5.29 6.08 -5.27
CA CYS A 91 4.65 7.17 -5.98
C CYS A 91 5.66 8.18 -6.56
N ARG A 92 6.71 8.54 -5.80
CA ARG A 92 7.77 9.47 -6.25
C ARG A 92 8.66 8.86 -7.33
N ALA A 93 8.83 7.54 -7.32
CA ALA A 93 9.57 6.80 -8.33
C ALA A 93 8.77 6.56 -9.63
N ASN A 94 7.57 7.16 -9.77
CA ASN A 94 6.67 6.92 -10.90
C ASN A 94 6.22 5.44 -11.01
N GLU A 95 6.10 4.76 -9.87
CA GLU A 95 5.61 3.38 -9.76
C GLU A 95 4.23 3.37 -9.07
N PHE A 96 3.27 2.63 -9.62
CA PHE A 96 1.96 2.45 -9.02
C PHE A 96 2.10 1.57 -7.77
N PRO A 97 1.76 2.05 -6.56
CA PRO A 97 1.85 1.26 -5.35
C PRO A 97 0.67 0.28 -5.27
N LEU A 98 0.96 -1.02 -5.38
CA LEU A 98 0.00 -2.10 -5.15
C LEU A 98 0.27 -2.71 -3.76
N VAL A 99 -0.54 -2.33 -2.77
CA VAL A 99 -0.41 -2.86 -1.41
C VAL A 99 -1.16 -4.19 -1.29
N LEU A 100 -0.42 -5.27 -1.03
CA LEU A 100 -0.98 -6.55 -0.63
C LEU A 100 -1.05 -6.58 0.89
N GLY A 101 -2.25 -6.37 1.42
CA GLY A 101 -2.49 -6.28 2.86
C GLY A 101 -2.71 -7.62 3.56
N GLY A 102 -2.81 -7.52 4.88
CA GLY A 102 -3.63 -8.40 5.71
C GLY A 102 -4.93 -7.70 6.08
N ASP A 103 -5.10 -7.31 7.34
CA ASP A 103 -6.29 -6.59 7.83
C ASP A 103 -6.43 -5.17 7.26
N HIS A 104 -7.63 -4.61 7.32
CA HIS A 104 -7.95 -3.37 6.62
C HIS A 104 -7.31 -2.11 7.23
N SER A 105 -6.68 -2.20 8.40
CA SER A 105 -5.97 -1.06 8.99
C SER A 105 -4.83 -0.56 8.11
N VAL A 106 -4.25 -1.41 7.26
CA VAL A 106 -3.18 -1.05 6.31
C VAL A 106 -3.62 0.05 5.35
N ALA A 107 -4.91 0.20 5.08
CA ALA A 107 -5.44 1.28 4.27
C ALA A 107 -5.04 2.67 4.83
N ILE A 108 -4.93 2.83 6.15
CA ILE A 108 -4.47 4.10 6.77
C ILE A 108 -3.10 4.49 6.23
N GLY A 109 -2.16 3.54 6.21
CA GLY A 109 -0.81 3.76 5.66
C GLY A 109 -0.85 4.02 4.16
N THR A 110 -1.59 3.21 3.40
CA THR A 110 -1.72 3.35 1.94
C THR A 110 -2.21 4.74 1.54
N TRP A 111 -3.34 5.19 2.08
CA TRP A 111 -3.93 6.48 1.74
C TRP A 111 -3.06 7.64 2.23
N SER A 112 -2.42 7.51 3.40
CA SER A 112 -1.47 8.51 3.89
C SER A 112 -0.28 8.69 2.96
N GLY A 113 0.27 7.61 2.41
CA GLY A 113 1.37 7.66 1.44
C GLY A 113 0.97 8.34 0.12
N VAL A 114 -0.19 7.98 -0.43
CA VAL A 114 -0.72 8.62 -1.65
C VAL A 114 -1.01 10.11 -1.42
N ALA A 115 -1.66 10.46 -0.31
CA ALA A 115 -2.00 11.85 0.02
C ALA A 115 -0.77 12.76 0.11
N ARG A 116 0.37 12.23 0.58
CA ARG A 116 1.65 12.98 0.64
C ARG A 116 2.23 13.31 -0.73
N THR A 117 1.82 12.64 -1.81
CA THR A 117 2.45 12.75 -3.13
C THR A 117 1.55 13.29 -4.22
N VAL A 118 0.23 13.12 -4.12
CA VAL A 118 -0.71 13.44 -5.21
C VAL A 118 -0.88 14.95 -5.47
N GLY A 119 -0.64 15.81 -4.48
CA GLY A 119 -0.71 17.27 -4.63
C GLY A 119 -2.09 17.84 -5.02
N ALA A 120 -3.12 17.00 -5.03
CA ALA A 120 -4.49 17.31 -5.43
C ALA A 120 -5.49 16.58 -4.52
N PRO A 121 -6.78 16.95 -4.51
CA PRO A 121 -7.80 16.22 -3.77
C PRO A 121 -7.80 14.73 -4.14
N LEU A 122 -7.78 13.87 -3.13
CA LEU A 122 -7.76 12.42 -3.30
C LEU A 122 -9.18 11.86 -3.29
N GLY A 123 -9.53 11.08 -4.30
CA GLY A 123 -10.75 10.29 -4.35
C GLY A 123 -10.55 8.94 -3.66
N LEU A 124 -11.58 8.48 -2.95
CA LEU A 124 -11.60 7.19 -2.27
C LEU A 124 -12.74 6.35 -2.82
N LEU A 125 -12.41 5.19 -3.37
CA LEU A 125 -13.36 4.12 -3.66
C LEU A 125 -13.07 2.99 -2.70
N TRP A 126 -14.08 2.55 -1.96
CA TRP A 126 -13.95 1.65 -0.83
C TRP A 126 -14.97 0.52 -0.90
#